data_AF-A0A815EYW9-F1
#
_entry.id   AF-A0A815EYW9-F1
#
_cell.length_a   1.000
_cell.length_b   1.000
_cell.length_c   1.000
_cell.angle_alpha   90.00
_cell.angle_beta   90.00
_cell.angle_gamma   90.00
#
_symmetry.space_group_name_H-M   'P 1'
#
loop_
_entity.id
_entity.type
_entity.pdbx_description
1 polymer ?
#
loop_
_entity_poly.entity_id
_entity_poly.type
_entity_poly.pdbx_seq_one_letter_code
_entity_poly.pdbx_strand_id
1 'polypeptide(L)'
;MSYEYSKKCEKFLLKKIFNNENSLKIFQCLSELYFCNLKEINNLVSNINIHSLSLKSADFISAFSFFKYTPNLKIFNLITTTSYLHDKLDKDLDLSKIKLEKLYLTLKIDASDSLIGGRQFRLLINLIKQFSSSLIYLSLNLSVIKIGTYNDIQFNGIQLQQQLLESMIQLKQFHLYANLWDYLLDIKSILSTFENQFWFDHNWSIGMHGHYLYTLPFHFDKLYDFIDFDDIKSNNSNILNYPWTWYHVTSINFSSSSKLNLNLIKQLKIKMPNLISITFNSFSFPYFETTKDSSISDDKLQKIDITLDSVTTVQFEDESMKDIKQWILDILPNLKHLILSGTTQFFPQTNRFWQYTFDFVFYEIVEAPLVVIAWRGLYNLSDLYIYPDNKLISMLISFTIGYSFFFLLALLQIPIIQCLIKYHHNLIHIFISNLCHLIAFVSVVQIWRSLWMMCDEYINIPGYHQLTLWLCYIGAYILLTCGLTACSLNGPGGGKDNYIDDQPILLCKFDYFSTLLKSQSGHLKLSKGVDLGPDSSSIETIMPVESPYRFEPP
;
A
#
# COMPACT_ATOMS: atom_id res chain seq x y z
N MET A 1 -4.95 -16.89 -16.81
CA MET A 1 -3.50 -16.91 -17.09
C MET A 1 -2.63 -16.49 -15.90
N SER A 2 -2.89 -15.37 -15.19
CA SER A 2 -2.08 -14.95 -14.03
C SER A 2 -2.09 -15.96 -12.86
N TYR A 3 -3.24 -16.56 -12.56
CA TYR A 3 -3.41 -17.54 -11.48
C TYR A 3 -2.62 -18.85 -11.72
N GLU A 4 -2.67 -19.41 -12.94
CA GLU A 4 -1.91 -20.62 -13.29
C GLU A 4 -0.40 -20.38 -13.29
N TYR A 5 0.05 -19.18 -13.68
CA TYR A 5 1.46 -18.81 -13.66
C TYR A 5 2.00 -18.69 -12.23
N SER A 6 1.25 -18.06 -11.33
CA SER A 6 1.57 -17.99 -9.89
C SER A 6 1.71 -19.39 -9.28
N LYS A 7 0.76 -20.29 -9.54
CA LYS A 7 0.79 -21.67 -9.06
C LYS A 7 2.02 -22.46 -9.54
N LYS A 8 2.46 -22.22 -10.79
CA LYS A 8 3.64 -22.88 -11.37
C LYS A 8 4.95 -22.35 -10.76
N CYS A 9 5.03 -21.05 -10.48
CA CYS A 9 6.16 -20.42 -9.79
C CYS A 9 6.30 -20.91 -8.34
N GLU A 10 5.20 -20.97 -7.58
CA GLU A 10 5.21 -21.49 -6.20
C GLU A 10 5.69 -22.94 -6.15
N LYS A 11 5.18 -23.77 -7.07
CA LYS A 11 5.58 -25.18 -7.18
C LYS A 11 7.08 -25.35 -7.47
N PHE A 12 7.64 -24.51 -8.33
CA PHE A 12 9.07 -24.55 -8.64
C PHE A 12 9.92 -24.10 -7.44
N LEU A 13 9.48 -23.06 -6.72
CA LEU A 13 10.18 -22.53 -5.56
C LEU A 13 10.24 -23.59 -4.44
N LEU A 14 9.09 -24.18 -4.08
CA LEU A 14 9.00 -25.20 -3.03
C LEU A 14 9.83 -26.43 -3.40
N LYS A 15 9.79 -26.89 -4.66
CA LYS A 15 10.63 -28.02 -5.11
C LYS A 15 12.13 -27.71 -4.99
N LYS A 16 12.56 -26.48 -5.29
CA LYS A 16 13.97 -26.07 -5.19
C LYS A 16 14.43 -25.96 -3.73
N ILE A 17 13.56 -25.49 -2.84
CA ILE A 17 13.83 -25.34 -1.41
C ILE A 17 13.90 -26.71 -0.72
N PHE A 18 13.01 -27.62 -1.09
CA PHE A 18 12.83 -28.93 -0.44
C PHE A 18 13.56 -30.10 -1.14
N ASN A 19 14.52 -29.83 -2.03
CA ASN A 19 15.42 -30.86 -2.52
C ASN A 19 16.49 -31.20 -1.46
N ASN A 20 16.86 -32.48 -1.37
CA ASN A 20 17.65 -33.15 -0.32
C ASN A 20 19.02 -32.54 0.05
N GLU A 21 19.51 -31.52 -0.66
CA GLU A 21 20.85 -30.97 -0.49
C GLU A 21 20.90 -29.69 0.37
N ASN A 22 19.74 -29.13 0.75
CA ASN A 22 19.70 -27.84 1.45
C ASN A 22 19.79 -28.01 2.98
N SER A 23 20.85 -27.47 3.58
CA SER A 23 21.07 -27.35 5.05
C SER A 23 20.25 -26.21 5.70
N LEU A 24 19.10 -25.88 5.11
CA LEU A 24 18.37 -24.65 5.39
C LEU A 24 17.66 -24.75 6.75
N LYS A 25 18.19 -24.01 7.74
CA LYS A 25 17.67 -24.00 9.12
C LYS A 25 16.49 -23.04 9.31
N ILE A 26 16.43 -21.98 8.51
CA ILE A 26 15.44 -20.89 8.61
C ILE A 26 14.79 -20.70 7.24
N PHE A 27 13.47 -20.88 7.16
CA PHE A 27 12.69 -20.62 5.96
C PHE A 27 11.67 -19.51 6.20
N GLN A 28 11.59 -18.53 5.30
CA GLN A 28 10.64 -17.43 5.37
C GLN A 28 9.92 -17.26 4.03
N CYS A 29 8.59 -17.46 4.02
CA CYS A 29 7.73 -17.25 2.86
C CYS A 29 6.70 -16.16 3.19
N LEU A 30 6.89 -14.97 2.61
CA LEU A 30 6.04 -13.79 2.85
C LEU A 30 4.97 -13.57 1.77
N SER A 31 5.02 -14.32 0.67
CA SER A 31 3.95 -14.34 -0.32
C SER A 31 2.76 -15.14 0.22
N GLU A 32 1.54 -14.65 0.02
CA GLU A 32 0.33 -15.41 0.36
C GLU A 32 0.27 -16.67 -0.50
N LEU A 33 0.47 -17.82 0.14
CA LEU A 33 0.30 -19.11 -0.52
C LEU A 33 -1.21 -19.40 -0.62
N TYR A 34 -1.75 -19.25 -1.82
CA TYR A 34 -3.14 -19.61 -2.12
C TYR A 34 -3.21 -21.10 -2.42
N PHE A 35 -3.81 -21.87 -1.51
CA PHE A 35 -4.11 -23.29 -1.68
C PHE A 35 -2.97 -24.08 -2.35
N CYS A 36 -1.82 -24.18 -1.68
CA CYS A 36 -0.88 -25.24 -2.00
C CYS A 36 -1.63 -26.57 -1.80
N ASN A 37 -2.00 -27.24 -2.90
CA ASN A 37 -2.60 -28.57 -2.84
C ASN A 37 -1.51 -29.53 -2.34
N LEU A 38 -1.38 -29.65 -1.02
CA LEU A 38 -0.36 -30.42 -0.31
C LEU A 38 -0.34 -31.89 -0.74
N LYS A 39 -1.42 -32.39 -1.34
CA LYS A 39 -1.44 -33.70 -1.99
C LYS A 39 -0.33 -33.87 -3.04
N GLU A 40 0.09 -32.80 -3.72
CA GLU A 40 1.20 -32.84 -4.68
C GLU A 40 2.59 -32.78 -4.00
N ILE A 41 2.67 -32.28 -2.76
CA ILE A 41 3.90 -32.21 -1.95
C ILE A 41 4.23 -33.57 -1.32
N ASN A 42 3.27 -34.51 -1.23
CA ASN A 42 3.49 -35.87 -0.73
C ASN A 42 4.60 -36.65 -1.45
N ASN A 43 5.03 -36.21 -2.64
CA ASN A 43 6.14 -36.81 -3.38
C ASN A 43 7.52 -36.27 -2.99
N LEU A 44 7.62 -35.26 -2.11
CA LEU A 44 8.89 -34.75 -1.58
C LEU A 44 9.31 -35.56 -0.35
N VAL A 45 10.59 -35.95 -0.32
CA VAL A 45 11.17 -36.84 0.70
C VAL A 45 11.13 -36.19 2.10
N SER A 46 10.76 -36.99 3.11
CA SER A 46 10.18 -36.56 4.39
C SER A 46 11.13 -36.07 5.50
N ASN A 47 12.36 -35.67 5.22
CA ASN A 47 13.36 -35.40 6.28
C ASN A 47 14.05 -34.04 6.13
N ILE A 48 13.29 -32.96 6.21
CA ILE A 48 13.86 -31.60 6.14
C ILE A 48 14.20 -31.12 7.56
N ASN A 49 15.46 -30.73 7.79
CA ASN A 49 15.95 -30.27 9.08
C ASN A 49 15.75 -28.74 9.28
N ILE A 50 14.52 -28.26 9.09
CA ILE A 50 14.17 -26.86 9.39
C ILE A 50 13.90 -26.71 10.89
N HIS A 51 14.54 -25.71 11.51
CA HIS A 51 14.32 -25.38 12.92
C HIS A 51 13.42 -24.15 13.11
N SER A 52 13.39 -23.24 12.14
CA SER A 52 12.55 -22.03 12.16
C SER A 52 11.82 -21.85 10.84
N LEU A 53 10.50 -21.64 10.92
CA LEU A 53 9.63 -21.47 9.77
C LEU A 53 8.74 -20.24 9.98
N SER A 54 8.82 -19.29 9.05
CA SER A 54 7.91 -18.14 8.97
C SER A 54 7.09 -18.22 7.69
N LEU A 55 5.78 -18.21 7.81
CA LEU A 55 4.87 -18.49 6.69
C LEU A 55 3.68 -17.55 6.70
N LYS A 56 3.41 -16.94 5.53
CA LYS A 56 2.18 -16.19 5.26
C LYS A 56 1.20 -17.08 4.47
N SER A 57 0.17 -17.62 5.12
CA SER A 57 -0.81 -18.53 4.50
C SER A 57 -2.15 -17.86 4.31
N ALA A 58 -2.81 -18.09 3.18
CA ALA A 58 -4.25 -17.84 3.13
C ALA A 58 -4.94 -18.78 4.13
N ASP A 59 -4.74 -20.10 4.03
CA ASP A 59 -5.42 -21.10 4.87
C ASP A 59 -4.58 -21.52 6.09
N PHE A 60 -5.17 -21.36 7.28
CA PHE A 60 -4.56 -21.75 8.55
C PHE A 60 -4.30 -23.27 8.64
N ILE A 61 -5.23 -24.12 8.18
CA ILE A 61 -5.08 -25.59 8.31
C ILE A 61 -3.97 -26.10 7.41
N SER A 62 -3.91 -25.59 6.18
CA SER A 62 -2.82 -25.87 5.25
C SER A 62 -1.44 -25.53 5.86
N ALA A 63 -1.34 -24.48 6.68
CA ALA A 63 -0.08 -24.14 7.33
C ALA A 63 0.39 -25.21 8.34
N PHE A 64 -0.54 -25.84 9.08
CA PHE A 64 -0.19 -26.90 10.04
C PHE A 64 0.16 -28.24 9.37
N SER A 65 -0.25 -28.47 8.13
CA SER A 65 0.18 -29.67 7.42
C SER A 65 1.70 -29.73 7.17
N PHE A 66 2.40 -28.58 7.18
CA PHE A 66 3.86 -28.51 7.00
C PHE A 66 4.62 -29.27 8.09
N PHE A 67 4.04 -29.39 9.28
CA PHE A 67 4.59 -30.15 10.39
C PHE A 67 4.84 -31.63 10.05
N LYS A 68 4.08 -32.21 9.12
CA LYS A 68 4.31 -33.57 8.61
C LYS A 68 5.69 -33.72 7.95
N TYR A 69 6.23 -32.64 7.39
CA TYR A 69 7.49 -32.62 6.65
C TYR A 69 8.65 -31.99 7.43
N THR A 70 8.36 -31.32 8.55
CA THR A 70 9.37 -30.64 9.40
C THR A 70 9.28 -31.09 10.86
N PRO A 71 9.63 -32.35 11.17
CA PRO A 71 9.51 -32.89 12.54
C PRO A 71 10.45 -32.22 13.56
N ASN A 72 11.53 -31.58 13.09
CA ASN A 72 12.53 -30.90 13.94
C ASN A 72 12.25 -29.39 14.13
N LEU A 73 11.05 -28.92 13.75
CA LEU A 73 10.68 -27.51 13.83
C LEU A 73 10.55 -27.09 15.29
N LYS A 74 11.32 -26.06 15.69
CA LYS A 74 11.31 -25.49 17.04
C LYS A 74 10.59 -24.15 17.09
N ILE A 75 10.67 -23.36 16.02
CA ILE A 75 10.08 -22.02 15.94
C ILE A 75 9.14 -21.97 14.75
N PHE A 76 7.89 -21.57 14.99
CA PHE A 76 6.90 -21.38 13.96
C PHE A 76 6.26 -20.00 14.06
N ASN A 77 6.36 -19.21 13.00
CA ASN A 77 5.71 -17.92 12.85
C ASN A 77 4.70 -18.00 11.71
N LEU A 78 3.41 -17.94 12.03
CA LEU A 78 2.33 -18.04 11.07
C LEU A 78 1.57 -16.72 11.00
N ILE A 79 1.51 -16.12 9.81
CA ILE A 79 0.62 -15.00 9.50
C ILE A 79 -0.45 -15.55 8.56
N THR A 80 -1.72 -15.45 8.93
CA THR A 80 -2.81 -15.91 8.07
C THR A 80 -3.90 -14.86 7.92
N THR A 81 -4.55 -14.86 6.76
CA THR A 81 -5.58 -13.87 6.38
C THR A 81 -7.00 -14.43 6.29
N THR A 82 -7.19 -15.76 6.35
CA THR A 82 -8.53 -16.33 6.19
C THR A 82 -9.21 -16.63 7.53
N SER A 83 -10.52 -16.44 7.53
CA SER A 83 -11.42 -16.78 8.63
C SER A 83 -11.84 -18.26 8.61
N TYR A 84 -11.65 -18.98 7.51
CA TYR A 84 -12.24 -20.31 7.34
C TYR A 84 -11.37 -21.43 7.91
N LEU A 85 -11.60 -21.78 9.18
CA LEU A 85 -11.16 -23.06 9.73
C LEU A 85 -12.12 -24.17 9.33
N HIS A 86 -11.75 -24.99 8.34
CA HIS A 86 -12.50 -26.20 7.99
C HIS A 86 -12.42 -27.27 9.09
N ASP A 87 -13.52 -27.95 9.38
CA ASP A 87 -13.54 -29.01 10.40
C ASP A 87 -12.71 -30.25 10.06
N LYS A 88 -12.33 -30.41 8.79
CA LYS A 88 -11.48 -31.51 8.33
C LYS A 88 -10.02 -31.16 8.58
N LEU A 89 -9.64 -31.06 9.86
CA LEU A 89 -8.25 -31.34 10.20
C LEU A 89 -8.02 -32.82 9.84
N ASP A 90 -6.95 -33.10 9.11
CA ASP A 90 -6.58 -34.46 8.77
C ASP A 90 -6.39 -35.23 10.08
N LYS A 91 -7.25 -36.22 10.35
CA LYS A 91 -7.24 -36.98 11.60
C LYS A 91 -5.90 -37.70 11.83
N ASP A 92 -5.10 -37.79 10.77
CA ASP A 92 -3.82 -38.47 10.73
C ASP A 92 -2.63 -37.56 11.17
N LEU A 93 -2.86 -36.25 11.40
CA LEU A 93 -1.82 -35.33 11.89
C LEU A 93 -1.67 -35.42 13.42
N ASP A 94 -0.76 -36.29 13.87
CA ASP A 94 -0.31 -36.38 15.26
C ASP A 94 0.80 -35.35 15.54
N LEU A 95 0.42 -34.10 15.85
CA LEU A 95 1.39 -33.03 16.13
C LEU A 95 2.04 -33.17 17.51
N SER A 96 1.57 -34.07 18.37
CA SER A 96 2.08 -34.27 19.74
C SER A 96 3.56 -34.71 19.77
N LYS A 97 4.05 -35.30 18.66
CA LYS A 97 5.44 -35.72 18.51
C LYS A 97 6.41 -34.57 18.24
N ILE A 98 5.89 -33.40 17.89
CA ILE A 98 6.70 -32.26 17.45
C ILE A 98 7.03 -31.39 18.64
N LYS A 99 8.33 -31.20 18.86
CA LYS A 99 8.86 -30.38 19.97
C LYS A 99 8.93 -28.91 19.57
N LEU A 100 7.77 -28.31 19.32
CA LEU A 100 7.68 -26.88 19.03
C LEU A 100 7.91 -26.08 20.30
N GLU A 101 8.96 -25.27 20.34
CA GLU A 101 9.36 -24.46 21.49
C GLU A 101 8.73 -23.05 21.46
N LYS A 102 8.58 -22.46 20.26
CA LYS A 102 8.03 -21.10 20.09
C LYS A 102 6.99 -21.05 18.98
N LEU A 103 5.82 -20.49 19.30
CA LEU A 103 4.73 -20.26 18.34
C LEU A 103 4.36 -18.77 18.32
N TYR A 104 4.46 -18.16 17.15
CA TYR A 104 3.94 -16.82 16.86
C TYR A 104 2.80 -16.98 15.86
N LEU A 105 1.62 -16.52 16.23
CA LEU A 105 0.44 -16.64 15.37
C LEU A 105 -0.22 -15.28 15.20
N THR A 106 -0.29 -14.81 13.96
CA THR A 106 -1.04 -13.61 13.58
C THR A 106 -2.21 -13.99 12.67
N LEU A 107 -3.42 -13.90 13.22
CA LEU A 107 -4.68 -14.11 12.51
C LEU A 107 -5.25 -12.75 12.10
N LYS A 108 -5.07 -12.39 10.83
CA LYS A 108 -5.71 -11.24 10.19
C LYS A 108 -7.05 -11.71 9.62
N ILE A 109 -8.16 -11.16 10.08
CA ILE A 109 -9.49 -11.47 9.54
C ILE A 109 -9.98 -10.21 8.87
N ASP A 110 -10.37 -10.33 7.62
CA ASP A 110 -11.00 -9.24 6.89
C ASP A 110 -12.34 -8.92 7.59
N ALA A 111 -12.60 -7.64 7.84
CA ALA A 111 -13.82 -7.19 8.54
C ALA A 111 -15.10 -7.59 7.79
N SER A 112 -14.98 -7.86 6.49
CA SER A 112 -16.08 -8.30 5.62
C SER A 112 -16.42 -9.79 5.76
N ASP A 113 -15.44 -10.64 6.12
CA ASP A 113 -15.65 -12.07 6.25
C ASP A 113 -16.20 -12.41 7.64
N SER A 114 -17.11 -13.39 7.69
CA SER A 114 -17.74 -13.81 8.95
C SER A 114 -16.67 -14.07 10.02
N LEU A 115 -16.76 -13.29 11.09
CA LEU A 115 -15.86 -13.27 12.25
C LEU A 115 -15.57 -14.67 12.80
N ILE A 116 -14.43 -14.86 13.50
CA ILE A 116 -14.12 -16.13 14.17
C ILE A 116 -15.26 -16.50 15.11
N GLY A 117 -16.09 -17.43 14.65
CA GLY A 117 -17.16 -18.00 15.45
C GLY A 117 -16.57 -18.91 16.52
N GLY A 118 -17.38 -19.22 17.53
CA GLY A 118 -16.85 -19.96 18.67
C GLY A 118 -16.28 -21.35 18.37
N ARG A 119 -16.81 -21.97 17.32
CA ARG A 119 -16.28 -23.23 16.81
C ARG A 119 -14.84 -23.10 16.31
N GLN A 120 -14.55 -22.03 15.57
CA GLN A 120 -13.25 -21.79 14.96
C GLN A 120 -12.20 -21.51 16.04
N PHE A 121 -12.53 -20.70 17.05
CA PHE A 121 -11.65 -20.48 18.18
C PHE A 121 -11.34 -21.78 18.93
N ARG A 122 -12.34 -22.64 19.19
CA ARG A 122 -12.08 -23.97 19.80
C ARG A 122 -11.16 -24.84 18.96
N LEU A 123 -11.28 -24.83 17.63
CA LEU A 123 -10.37 -25.55 16.73
C LEU A 123 -8.94 -25.02 16.85
N LEU A 124 -8.77 -23.69 16.86
CA LEU A 124 -7.48 -23.04 17.07
C LEU A 124 -6.85 -23.47 18.41
N ILE A 125 -7.61 -23.38 19.49
CA ILE A 125 -7.16 -23.77 20.83
C ILE A 125 -6.75 -25.25 20.85
N ASN A 126 -7.58 -26.14 20.31
CA ASN A 126 -7.28 -27.57 20.26
C ASN A 126 -6.02 -27.88 19.44
N LEU A 127 -5.75 -27.11 18.38
CA LEU A 127 -4.53 -27.24 17.59
C LEU A 127 -3.30 -26.79 18.37
N ILE A 128 -3.35 -25.64 19.04
CA ILE A 128 -2.23 -25.16 19.86
C ILE A 128 -1.95 -26.13 21.02
N LYS A 129 -3.00 -26.70 21.65
CA LYS A 129 -2.85 -27.70 22.71
C LYS A 129 -2.03 -28.92 22.30
N GLN A 130 -1.96 -29.27 21.02
CA GLN A 130 -1.14 -30.40 20.59
C GLN A 130 0.36 -30.19 20.85
N PHE A 131 0.79 -28.93 21.06
CA PHE A 131 2.17 -28.57 21.39
C PHE A 131 2.39 -28.28 22.88
N SER A 132 1.39 -28.54 23.74
CA SER A 132 1.41 -28.05 25.11
C SER A 132 2.58 -28.57 25.96
N SER A 133 3.07 -29.78 25.66
CA SER A 133 4.20 -30.39 26.36
C SER A 133 5.58 -29.79 26.02
N SER A 134 5.70 -29.04 24.91
CA SER A 134 7.00 -28.50 24.45
C SER A 134 7.03 -26.98 24.33
N LEU A 135 5.87 -26.32 24.35
CA LEU A 135 5.78 -24.89 24.08
C LEU A 135 6.28 -24.08 25.27
N ILE A 136 7.34 -23.30 25.03
CA ILE A 136 7.97 -22.40 26.02
C ILE A 136 7.48 -20.97 25.81
N TYR A 137 7.15 -20.61 24.56
CA TYR A 137 6.73 -19.26 24.16
C TYR A 137 5.51 -19.33 23.24
N LEU A 138 4.47 -18.56 23.57
CA LEU A 138 3.25 -18.42 22.77
C LEU A 138 2.91 -16.94 22.57
N SER A 139 2.82 -16.49 21.32
CA SER A 139 2.33 -15.16 20.96
C SER A 139 1.15 -15.27 20.01
N LEU A 140 0.02 -14.68 20.41
CA LEU A 140 -1.26 -14.69 19.68
C LEU A 140 -1.67 -13.26 19.34
N ASN A 141 -1.66 -12.91 18.06
CA ASN A 141 -2.19 -11.66 17.52
C ASN A 141 -3.46 -11.95 16.71
N LEU A 142 -4.62 -11.69 17.32
CA LEU A 142 -5.95 -12.00 16.84
C LEU A 142 -6.65 -10.69 16.44
N SER A 143 -6.56 -10.33 15.17
CA SER A 143 -6.98 -9.01 14.67
C SER A 143 -8.46 -8.65 14.89
N VAL A 144 -9.38 -9.64 14.84
CA VAL A 144 -10.81 -9.47 15.10
C VAL A 144 -11.43 -10.77 15.62
N ILE A 145 -12.04 -10.75 16.79
CA ILE A 145 -12.80 -11.85 17.41
C ILE A 145 -14.20 -11.34 17.70
N LYS A 146 -15.23 -12.01 17.16
CA LYS A 146 -16.60 -11.71 17.54
C LYS A 146 -16.98 -12.45 18.79
N ILE A 147 -17.53 -11.71 19.74
CA ILE A 147 -18.22 -12.28 20.88
C ILE A 147 -19.69 -12.43 20.45
N GLY A 148 -20.18 -13.66 20.33
CA GLY A 148 -21.51 -13.92 19.80
C GLY A 148 -22.62 -13.52 20.77
N THR A 149 -22.51 -13.97 22.02
CA THR A 149 -23.40 -13.64 23.13
C THR A 149 -22.56 -13.58 24.43
N TYR A 150 -23.07 -12.93 25.48
CA TYR A 150 -22.38 -12.83 26.78
C TYR A 150 -22.03 -14.21 27.40
N ASN A 151 -22.77 -15.27 27.02
CA ASN A 151 -22.49 -16.64 27.46
C ASN A 151 -21.53 -17.39 26.52
N ASP A 152 -21.37 -16.90 25.29
CA ASP A 152 -20.43 -17.42 24.30
C ASP A 152 -19.10 -16.64 24.29
N ILE A 153 -18.79 -15.89 25.34
CA ILE A 153 -17.48 -15.26 25.53
C ILE A 153 -16.44 -16.39 25.59
N GLN A 154 -15.95 -16.74 24.42
CA GLN A 154 -14.82 -17.64 24.14
C GLN A 154 -13.58 -17.28 24.95
N PHE A 155 -13.53 -16.00 25.30
CA PHE A 155 -12.45 -15.32 26.00
C PHE A 155 -12.78 -15.09 27.47
N ASN A 156 -13.57 -15.97 28.09
CA ASN A 156 -13.64 -16.00 29.55
C ASN A 156 -12.24 -16.39 30.07
N GLY A 157 -11.63 -15.55 30.93
CA GLY A 157 -10.32 -15.82 31.49
C GLY A 157 -10.18 -17.24 32.04
N ILE A 158 -11.26 -17.79 32.62
CA ILE A 158 -11.35 -19.17 33.11
C ILE A 158 -11.24 -20.19 31.96
N GLN A 159 -11.94 -19.97 30.85
CA GLN A 159 -11.88 -20.90 29.70
C GLN A 159 -10.50 -20.85 29.04
N LEU A 160 -9.93 -19.65 28.84
CA LEU A 160 -8.59 -19.53 28.27
C LEU A 160 -7.54 -20.19 29.18
N GLN A 161 -7.63 -19.98 30.49
CA GLN A 161 -6.80 -20.66 31.48
C GLN A 161 -6.96 -22.19 31.40
N GLN A 162 -8.17 -22.70 31.66
CA GLN A 162 -8.43 -24.13 31.79
C GLN A 162 -8.25 -24.89 30.48
N GLN A 163 -8.68 -24.29 29.37
CA GLN A 163 -8.60 -24.97 28.08
C GLN A 163 -7.19 -24.85 27.52
N LEU A 164 -6.57 -23.67 27.49
CA LEU A 164 -5.30 -23.48 26.79
C LEU A 164 -4.10 -23.60 27.74
N LEU A 165 -4.02 -22.72 28.73
CA LEU A 165 -2.77 -22.44 29.43
C LEU A 165 -2.41 -23.49 30.48
N GLU A 166 -3.38 -24.04 31.22
CA GLU A 166 -3.13 -25.10 32.22
C GLU A 166 -2.52 -26.36 31.59
N SER A 167 -2.76 -26.60 30.29
CA SER A 167 -2.15 -27.72 29.58
C SER A 167 -0.67 -27.51 29.24
N MET A 168 -0.16 -26.27 29.32
CA MET A 168 1.16 -25.86 28.85
C MET A 168 2.15 -25.67 30.01
N ILE A 169 2.53 -26.76 30.64
CA ILE A 169 3.37 -26.76 31.86
C ILE A 169 4.74 -26.09 31.64
N GLN A 170 5.25 -26.07 30.40
CA GLN A 170 6.55 -25.47 30.07
C GLN A 170 6.48 -23.99 29.65
N LEU A 171 5.28 -23.40 29.57
CA LEU A 171 5.09 -22.06 29.04
C LEU A 171 5.66 -21.01 30.00
N LYS A 172 6.70 -20.29 29.55
CA LYS A 172 7.34 -19.22 30.32
C LYS A 172 6.85 -17.84 29.91
N GLN A 173 6.46 -17.69 28.65
CA GLN A 173 6.04 -16.42 28.08
C GLN A 173 4.78 -16.60 27.26
N PHE A 174 3.78 -15.79 27.58
CA PHE A 174 2.51 -15.73 26.89
C PHE A 174 2.24 -14.29 26.49
N HIS A 175 1.97 -14.09 25.19
CA HIS A 175 1.53 -12.80 24.68
C HIS A 175 0.23 -12.93 23.92
N LEU A 176 -0.66 -12.00 24.19
CA LEU A 176 -1.95 -11.91 23.54
C LEU A 176 -2.16 -10.48 23.06
N TYR A 177 -2.72 -10.35 21.86
CA TYR A 177 -3.32 -9.13 21.35
C TYR A 177 -4.58 -9.53 20.59
N ALA A 178 -5.75 -9.16 21.07
CA ALA A 178 -7.03 -9.60 20.53
C ALA A 178 -7.99 -8.42 20.43
N ASN A 179 -8.64 -8.23 19.29
CA ASN A 179 -9.72 -7.26 19.15
C ASN A 179 -11.07 -7.97 19.40
N LEU A 180 -11.77 -7.60 20.46
CA LEU A 180 -13.06 -8.13 20.88
C LEU A 180 -14.19 -7.25 20.31
N TRP A 181 -14.60 -7.55 19.08
CA TRP A 181 -15.60 -6.75 18.37
C TRP A 181 -17.01 -7.04 18.93
N ASP A 182 -17.46 -6.23 19.90
CA ASP A 182 -18.87 -6.12 20.33
C ASP A 182 -19.11 -4.81 21.11
N TYR A 183 -20.27 -4.17 20.89
CA TYR A 183 -20.60 -2.82 21.40
C TYR A 183 -21.04 -2.79 22.88
N LEU A 184 -21.20 -3.95 23.52
CA LEU A 184 -21.78 -4.07 24.86
C LEU A 184 -20.85 -4.67 25.92
N LEU A 185 -19.54 -4.68 25.66
CA LEU A 185 -18.58 -5.26 26.59
C LEU A 185 -18.33 -4.34 27.80
N ASP A 186 -18.68 -4.82 28.99
CA ASP A 186 -18.21 -4.22 30.24
C ASP A 186 -16.74 -4.62 30.46
N ILE A 187 -15.82 -3.69 30.17
CA ILE A 187 -14.37 -3.87 30.32
C ILE A 187 -14.02 -4.35 31.74
N LYS A 188 -14.72 -3.86 32.78
CA LYS A 188 -14.46 -4.27 34.17
C LYS A 188 -14.84 -5.74 34.38
N SER A 189 -15.99 -6.15 33.86
CA SER A 189 -16.42 -7.56 33.91
C SER A 189 -15.40 -8.48 33.24
N ILE A 190 -14.85 -8.11 32.08
CA ILE A 190 -13.85 -8.93 31.38
C ILE A 190 -12.55 -9.01 32.20
N LEU A 191 -12.00 -7.86 32.61
CA LEU A 191 -10.74 -7.81 33.36
C LEU A 191 -10.81 -8.58 34.68
N SER A 192 -11.96 -8.55 35.37
CA SER A 192 -12.17 -9.32 36.61
C SER A 192 -12.01 -10.83 36.43
N THR A 193 -12.23 -11.36 35.21
CA THR A 193 -11.99 -12.79 34.92
C THR A 193 -10.49 -13.15 34.86
N PHE A 194 -9.61 -12.16 34.76
CA PHE A 194 -8.15 -12.29 34.75
C PHE A 194 -7.51 -11.90 36.09
N GLU A 195 -8.30 -11.64 37.14
CA GLU A 195 -7.80 -11.34 38.50
C GLU A 195 -7.60 -12.60 39.35
N ASN A 196 -7.64 -13.79 38.75
CA ASN A 196 -7.44 -15.03 39.49
C ASN A 196 -5.96 -15.26 39.83
N GLN A 197 -5.72 -16.12 40.83
CA GLN A 197 -4.36 -16.44 41.31
C GLN A 197 -3.45 -17.01 40.21
N PHE A 198 -4.00 -17.75 39.24
CA PHE A 198 -3.22 -18.35 38.16
C PHE A 198 -2.46 -17.30 37.32
N TRP A 199 -3.11 -16.20 36.94
CA TRP A 199 -2.45 -15.14 36.17
C TRP A 199 -1.35 -14.43 36.96
N PHE A 200 -1.58 -14.23 38.26
CA PHE A 200 -0.59 -13.64 39.17
C PHE A 200 0.60 -14.56 39.39
N ASP A 201 0.38 -15.86 39.59
CA ASP A 201 1.47 -16.85 39.78
C ASP A 201 2.42 -16.91 38.58
N HIS A 202 1.91 -16.60 37.37
CA HIS A 202 2.70 -16.53 36.14
C HIS A 202 3.19 -15.11 35.80
N ASN A 203 2.91 -14.12 36.65
CA ASN A 203 3.22 -12.70 36.44
C ASN A 203 2.66 -12.13 35.11
N TRP A 204 1.54 -12.66 34.62
CA TRP A 204 0.90 -12.19 33.39
C TRP A 204 -0.16 -11.15 33.73
N SER A 205 0.14 -9.89 33.39
CA SER A 205 -0.84 -8.80 33.50
C SER A 205 -1.60 -8.65 32.18
N ILE A 206 -2.88 -8.30 32.26
CA ILE A 206 -3.77 -8.15 31.12
C ILE A 206 -4.30 -6.72 31.09
N GLY A 207 -4.09 -6.04 29.96
CA GLY A 207 -4.58 -4.72 29.64
C GLY A 207 -5.72 -4.77 28.62
N MET A 208 -6.55 -3.72 28.64
CA MET A 208 -7.57 -3.47 27.64
C MET A 208 -7.64 -1.98 27.30
N HIS A 209 -7.87 -1.64 26.03
CA HIS A 209 -8.32 -0.32 25.61
C HIS A 209 -9.35 -0.45 24.49
N GLY A 210 -10.46 0.26 24.59
CA GLY A 210 -11.60 0.08 23.69
C GLY A 210 -12.00 -1.40 23.59
N HIS A 211 -11.91 -1.96 22.40
CA HIS A 211 -12.19 -3.37 22.11
C HIS A 211 -10.95 -4.28 22.17
N TYR A 212 -9.75 -3.76 22.39
CA TYR A 212 -8.52 -4.56 22.37
C TYR A 212 -8.17 -5.10 23.75
N LEU A 213 -7.85 -6.40 23.82
CA LEU A 213 -7.38 -7.15 24.98
C LEU A 213 -5.95 -7.64 24.73
N TYR A 214 -5.04 -7.43 25.67
CA TYR A 214 -3.64 -7.83 25.50
C TYR A 214 -2.89 -8.08 26.78
N THR A 215 -1.77 -8.80 26.68
CA THR A 215 -0.82 -8.99 27.78
C THR A 215 0.07 -7.76 27.96
N LEU A 216 0.46 -7.50 29.20
CA LEU A 216 1.39 -6.46 29.62
C LEU A 216 2.66 -7.09 30.23
N PRO A 217 3.87 -6.56 29.91
CA PRO A 217 4.12 -5.41 29.03
C PRO A 217 3.71 -5.70 27.59
N PHE A 218 3.47 -4.65 26.81
CA PHE A 218 3.00 -4.78 25.44
C PHE A 218 4.15 -5.25 24.53
N HIS A 219 3.96 -6.39 23.89
CA HIS A 219 5.01 -7.06 23.09
C HIS A 219 4.85 -6.92 21.57
N PHE A 220 3.80 -6.25 21.09
CA PHE A 220 3.52 -6.14 19.66
C PHE A 220 4.01 -4.81 19.10
N ASP A 221 4.35 -4.82 17.82
CA ASP A 221 4.89 -3.63 17.15
C ASP A 221 3.82 -2.56 16.89
N LYS A 222 2.54 -2.97 16.80
CA LYS A 222 1.44 -2.10 16.40
C LYS A 222 0.31 -2.10 17.43
N LEU A 223 -0.05 -0.90 17.89
CA LEU A 223 -1.24 -0.66 18.72
C LEU A 223 -2.36 -0.09 17.83
N TYR A 224 -3.55 -0.68 17.85
CA TYR A 224 -4.68 -0.28 17.01
C TYR A 224 -5.76 0.43 17.82
N ASP A 225 -6.56 1.29 17.18
CA ASP A 225 -7.62 2.12 17.76
C ASP A 225 -7.25 2.76 19.11
N PHE A 226 -6.03 3.26 19.19
CA PHE A 226 -5.55 3.97 20.36
C PHE A 226 -6.27 5.32 20.49
N ILE A 227 -6.68 5.67 21.70
CA ILE A 227 -7.37 6.94 22.01
C ILE A 227 -6.47 7.78 22.92
N ASP A 228 -6.27 7.32 24.15
CA ASP A 228 -5.39 7.91 25.16
C ASP A 228 -4.91 6.79 26.11
N PHE A 229 -3.85 7.05 26.88
CA PHE A 229 -3.38 6.17 27.94
C PHE A 229 -4.38 6.06 29.10
N ASP A 230 -5.23 7.08 29.33
CA ASP A 230 -6.25 7.06 30.39
C ASP A 230 -7.38 6.06 30.11
N ASP A 231 -7.60 5.74 28.83
CA ASP A 231 -8.56 4.73 28.38
C ASP A 231 -8.08 3.30 28.60
N ILE A 232 -6.78 3.13 28.87
CA ILE A 232 -6.20 1.81 29.12
C ILE A 232 -6.55 1.37 30.53
N LYS A 233 -7.21 0.22 30.64
CA LYS A 233 -7.50 -0.48 31.90
C LYS A 233 -6.64 -1.73 31.99
N SER A 234 -6.31 -2.17 33.20
CA SER A 234 -5.48 -3.35 33.44
C SER A 234 -5.91 -4.02 34.73
N ASN A 235 -5.80 -5.36 34.79
CA ASN A 235 -5.93 -6.11 36.05
C ASN A 235 -4.78 -5.81 37.03
N ASN A 236 -3.70 -5.18 36.55
CA ASN A 236 -2.58 -4.67 37.33
C ASN A 236 -2.28 -3.24 36.89
N SER A 237 -2.89 -2.25 37.54
CA SER A 237 -2.75 -0.84 37.17
C SER A 237 -1.31 -0.30 37.33
N ASN A 238 -0.53 -0.86 38.24
CA ASN A 238 0.83 -0.40 38.52
C ASN A 238 1.75 -0.60 37.29
N ILE A 239 1.50 -1.64 36.49
CA ILE A 239 2.32 -1.92 35.30
C ILE A 239 2.21 -0.80 34.25
N LEU A 240 1.08 -0.10 34.18
CA LEU A 240 0.84 0.95 33.18
C LEU A 240 1.71 2.20 33.36
N ASN A 241 2.29 2.36 34.56
CA ASN A 241 3.14 3.49 34.91
C ASN A 241 4.61 3.26 34.55
N TYR A 242 5.01 2.02 34.24
CA TYR A 242 6.40 1.74 33.88
C TYR A 242 6.71 2.13 32.42
N PRO A 243 7.85 2.80 32.15
CA PRO A 243 8.24 3.18 30.78
C PRO A 243 8.43 1.98 29.83
N TRP A 244 8.85 0.81 30.36
CA TRP A 244 9.10 -0.38 29.54
C TRP A 244 7.82 -1.06 29.06
N THR A 245 6.66 -0.69 29.60
CA THR A 245 5.37 -1.31 29.28
C THR A 245 4.99 -1.15 27.80
N TRP A 246 5.43 -0.08 27.15
CA TRP A 246 5.13 0.18 25.73
C TRP A 246 6.38 0.25 24.87
N TYR A 247 7.50 -0.28 25.36
CA TYR A 247 8.81 -0.15 24.71
C TYR A 247 8.85 -0.75 23.30
N HIS A 248 8.10 -1.83 23.05
CA HIS A 248 8.07 -2.51 21.75
C HIS A 248 7.12 -1.86 20.73
N VAL A 249 6.31 -0.88 21.11
CA VAL A 249 5.39 -0.21 20.19
C VAL A 249 6.19 0.66 19.21
N THR A 250 6.17 0.29 17.94
CA THR A 250 6.80 1.06 16.85
C THR A 250 5.79 1.77 15.97
N SER A 251 4.51 1.35 16.03
CA SER A 251 3.44 1.95 15.26
C SER A 251 2.13 2.05 16.07
N ILE A 252 1.41 3.15 15.88
CA ILE A 252 0.09 3.35 16.49
C ILE A 252 -0.91 3.70 15.41
N ASN A 253 -2.10 3.14 15.53
CA ASN A 253 -3.26 3.58 14.80
C ASN A 253 -4.22 4.30 15.75
N PHE A 254 -4.48 5.57 15.48
CA PHE A 254 -5.41 6.38 16.23
C PHE A 254 -6.85 6.07 15.81
N SER A 255 -7.70 5.84 16.81
CA SER A 255 -9.15 5.77 16.62
C SER A 255 -9.68 7.14 16.20
N SER A 256 -10.83 7.13 15.53
CA SER A 256 -11.59 8.32 15.18
C SER A 256 -11.81 9.22 16.42
N SER A 257 -12.17 8.67 17.57
CA SER A 257 -12.45 9.46 18.77
C SER A 257 -11.22 10.11 19.43
N SER A 258 -10.00 9.88 18.94
CA SER A 258 -8.79 10.35 19.60
C SER A 258 -8.59 11.87 19.49
N LYS A 259 -8.30 12.51 20.64
CA LYS A 259 -7.91 13.91 20.70
C LYS A 259 -6.41 14.00 20.91
N LEU A 260 -5.68 14.38 19.87
CA LEU A 260 -4.23 14.52 19.96
C LEU A 260 -3.86 15.86 20.60
N ASN A 261 -3.82 15.89 21.93
CA ASN A 261 -3.41 17.06 22.71
C ASN A 261 -1.91 17.00 23.08
N LEU A 262 -1.35 18.12 23.54
CA LEU A 262 0.07 18.19 23.93
C LEU A 262 0.45 17.22 25.07
N ASN A 263 -0.48 16.89 25.97
CA ASN A 263 -0.23 15.93 27.04
C ASN A 263 -0.03 14.53 26.46
N LEU A 264 -0.87 14.13 25.50
CA LEU A 264 -0.75 12.85 24.82
C LEU A 264 0.58 12.74 24.07
N ILE A 265 1.02 13.80 23.37
CA ILE A 265 2.33 13.81 22.69
C ILE A 265 3.47 13.61 23.70
N LYS A 266 3.43 14.29 24.86
CA LYS A 266 4.42 14.06 25.93
C LYS A 266 4.41 12.61 26.39
N GLN A 267 3.21 12.05 26.61
CA GLN A 267 3.08 10.67 27.05
C GLN A 267 3.59 9.69 25.99
N LEU A 268 3.33 9.91 24.70
CA LEU A 268 3.88 9.09 23.61
C LEU A 268 5.41 9.14 23.61
N LYS A 269 6.01 10.33 23.74
CA LYS A 269 7.47 10.49 23.80
C LYS A 269 8.10 9.71 24.96
N ILE A 270 7.45 9.72 26.14
CA ILE A 270 7.96 9.09 27.35
C ILE A 270 7.71 7.57 27.35
N LYS A 271 6.47 7.16 27.04
CA LYS A 271 6.03 5.76 27.17
C LYS A 271 6.40 4.93 25.94
N MET A 272 6.46 5.52 24.74
CA MET A 272 6.71 4.82 23.47
C MET A 272 7.94 5.40 22.76
N PRO A 273 9.14 5.27 23.35
CA PRO A 273 10.36 5.88 22.79
C PRO A 273 10.75 5.34 21.41
N ASN A 274 10.25 4.16 21.02
CA ASN A 274 10.52 3.52 19.73
C ASN A 274 9.41 3.77 18.69
N LEU A 275 8.49 4.71 18.93
CA LEU A 275 7.40 5.02 17.99
C LEU A 275 7.96 5.63 16.70
N ILE A 276 7.80 4.92 15.58
CA ILE A 276 8.31 5.29 14.25
C ILE A 276 7.16 5.74 13.33
N SER A 277 5.97 5.17 13.49
CA SER A 277 4.83 5.39 12.59
C SER A 277 3.54 5.72 13.32
N ILE A 278 2.81 6.73 12.85
CA ILE A 278 1.48 7.09 13.34
C ILE A 278 0.49 7.03 12.18
N THR A 279 -0.59 6.26 12.34
CA THR A 279 -1.71 6.18 11.40
C THR A 279 -2.95 6.81 12.03
N PHE A 280 -3.70 7.60 11.26
CA PHE A 280 -4.98 8.18 11.67
C PHE A 280 -6.12 7.58 10.84
N ASN A 281 -6.98 6.80 11.48
CA ASN A 281 -8.17 6.22 10.86
C ASN A 281 -9.36 7.22 10.90
N SER A 282 -9.80 7.71 9.74
CA SER A 282 -11.08 8.42 9.48
C SER A 282 -11.32 9.84 10.06
N PHE A 283 -12.38 10.48 9.54
CA PHE A 283 -12.86 11.89 9.54
C PHE A 283 -12.81 12.77 10.79
N SER A 284 -12.53 12.21 11.95
CA SER A 284 -12.48 12.98 13.19
C SER A 284 -11.06 13.46 13.34
N PHE A 285 -10.84 14.59 12.70
CA PHE A 285 -9.73 15.44 13.02
C PHE A 285 -9.55 15.49 14.52
N PRO A 286 -8.32 15.35 15.04
CA PRO A 286 -8.06 15.80 16.39
C PRO A 286 -8.54 17.24 16.42
N TYR A 287 -9.66 17.47 17.11
CA TYR A 287 -10.14 18.81 17.35
C TYR A 287 -9.09 19.37 18.29
N PHE A 288 -8.08 19.99 17.69
CA PHE A 288 -7.13 20.76 18.43
C PHE A 288 -7.99 21.83 19.06
N GLU A 289 -8.19 21.72 20.37
CA GLU A 289 -8.56 22.88 21.16
C GLU A 289 -7.40 23.86 21.00
N THR A 290 -7.37 24.56 19.86
CA THR A 290 -6.85 25.90 19.78
C THR A 290 -7.69 26.61 20.81
N THR A 291 -7.16 26.69 22.03
CA THR A 291 -7.79 27.40 23.13
C THR A 291 -8.27 28.70 22.54
N LYS A 292 -9.59 28.89 22.46
CA LYS A 292 -10.22 30.10 21.90
C LYS A 292 -9.83 31.36 22.68
N ASP A 293 -9.03 31.22 23.73
CA ASP A 293 -8.23 32.27 24.33
C ASP A 293 -7.16 32.72 23.31
N SER A 294 -7.57 33.64 22.44
CA SER A 294 -6.81 34.32 21.40
C SER A 294 -5.65 35.20 21.92
N SER A 295 -4.99 34.80 23.00
CA SER A 295 -3.89 35.54 23.63
C SER A 295 -2.71 34.66 24.05
N ILE A 296 -2.61 33.43 23.56
CA ILE A 296 -1.33 32.72 23.60
C ILE A 296 -0.47 33.30 22.48
N SER A 297 0.30 34.34 22.83
CA SER A 297 1.32 34.93 21.96
C SER A 297 2.23 33.86 21.38
N ASP A 298 2.57 33.96 20.09
CA ASP A 298 3.47 33.05 19.34
C ASP A 298 4.78 32.73 20.10
N ASP A 299 5.25 33.63 20.97
CA ASP A 299 6.40 33.43 21.86
C ASP A 299 6.27 32.26 22.84
N LYS A 300 5.05 31.80 23.19
CA LYS A 300 4.86 30.61 24.06
C LYS A 300 4.90 29.30 23.29
N LEU A 301 4.60 29.30 21.99
CA LEU A 301 4.71 28.12 21.13
C LEU A 301 6.17 27.78 20.81
N GLN A 302 7.05 28.79 20.69
CA GLN A 302 8.49 28.58 20.49
C GLN A 302 9.22 27.87 21.65
N LYS A 303 8.57 27.66 22.80
CA LYS A 303 9.17 27.02 23.99
C LYS A 303 8.71 25.59 24.23
N ILE A 304 7.88 25.04 23.35
CA ILE A 304 7.33 23.70 23.52
C ILE A 304 8.30 22.70 22.88
N ASP A 305 9.27 22.23 23.68
CA ASP A 305 10.32 21.26 23.30
C ASP A 305 9.78 19.81 23.18
N ILE A 306 8.55 19.67 22.67
CA ILE A 306 7.81 18.40 22.62
C ILE A 306 7.71 17.95 21.16
N THR A 307 8.83 17.52 20.62
CA THR A 307 8.89 16.88 19.30
C THR A 307 8.86 15.35 19.45
N LEU A 308 8.22 14.65 18.52
CA LEU A 308 8.32 13.20 18.40
C LEU A 308 9.42 12.84 17.39
N ASP A 309 10.66 13.00 17.83
CA ASP A 309 11.85 12.88 16.97
C ASP A 309 12.02 11.49 16.34
N SER A 310 11.46 10.44 16.96
CA SER A 310 11.51 9.07 16.47
C SER A 310 10.52 8.79 15.34
N VAL A 311 9.47 9.60 15.21
CA VAL A 311 8.39 9.38 14.24
C VAL A 311 8.83 9.86 12.86
N THR A 312 8.96 8.92 11.93
CA THR A 312 9.40 9.20 10.55
C THR A 312 8.28 9.04 9.54
N THR A 313 7.19 8.35 9.91
CA THR A 313 6.06 8.07 9.02
C THR A 313 4.76 8.51 9.66
N VAL A 314 3.96 9.28 8.92
CA VAL A 314 2.57 9.58 9.27
C VAL A 314 1.68 9.20 8.11
N GLN A 315 0.62 8.46 8.40
CA GLN A 315 -0.37 8.04 7.43
C GLN A 315 -1.74 8.59 7.81
N PHE A 316 -2.40 9.22 6.84
CA PHE A 316 -3.79 9.67 6.94
C PHE A 316 -4.64 8.93 5.92
N GLU A 317 -5.82 8.46 6.34
CA GLU A 317 -6.77 7.78 5.44
C GLU A 317 -7.73 8.75 4.70
N ASP A 318 -7.61 10.06 4.94
CA ASP A 318 -8.50 11.09 4.37
C ASP A 318 -7.72 12.32 3.85
N GLU A 319 -8.24 12.99 2.81
CA GLU A 319 -7.60 14.05 2.01
C GLU A 319 -7.74 15.46 2.61
N SER A 320 -8.58 15.67 3.63
CA SER A 320 -8.79 16.99 4.21
C SER A 320 -7.59 17.44 5.06
N MET A 321 -6.51 17.90 4.43
CA MET A 321 -5.20 18.09 5.11
C MET A 321 -4.62 19.51 5.07
N LYS A 322 -5.33 20.48 4.49
CA LYS A 322 -4.76 21.82 4.29
C LYS A 322 -4.38 22.51 5.61
N ASP A 323 -5.12 22.27 6.68
CA ASP A 323 -4.94 23.01 7.94
C ASP A 323 -3.95 22.36 8.92
N ILE A 324 -3.53 21.10 8.67
CA ILE A 324 -2.71 20.31 9.62
C ILE A 324 -1.24 20.21 9.20
N LYS A 325 -0.93 20.55 7.94
CA LYS A 325 0.43 20.45 7.39
C LYS A 325 1.46 21.19 8.24
N GLN A 326 1.18 22.42 8.66
CA GLN A 326 2.16 23.21 9.42
C GLN A 326 2.40 22.60 10.80
N TRP A 327 1.34 22.21 11.50
CA TRP A 327 1.41 21.58 12.82
C TRP A 327 2.18 20.24 12.79
N ILE A 328 1.99 19.43 11.74
CA ILE A 328 2.76 18.18 11.54
C ILE A 328 4.25 18.49 11.46
N LEU A 329 4.64 19.52 10.71
CA LEU A 329 6.04 19.90 10.55
C LEU A 329 6.64 20.40 11.87
N ASP A 330 5.84 21.08 12.70
CA ASP A 330 6.30 21.62 13.97
C ASP A 330 6.52 20.51 15.03
N ILE A 331 5.70 19.47 15.05
CA ILE A 331 5.80 18.38 16.06
C ILE A 331 6.67 17.20 15.59
N LEU A 332 6.77 16.99 14.29
CA LEU A 332 7.49 15.86 13.67
C LEU A 332 8.65 16.37 12.82
N PRO A 333 9.72 16.90 13.44
CA PRO A 333 10.83 17.51 12.71
C PRO A 333 11.57 16.50 11.81
N ASN A 334 11.49 15.20 12.13
CA ASN A 334 12.14 14.11 11.40
C ASN A 334 11.19 13.34 10.46
N LEU A 335 10.03 13.92 10.11
CA LEU A 335 9.07 13.28 9.21
C LEU A 335 9.68 13.05 7.82
N LYS A 336 9.82 11.79 7.41
CA LYS A 336 10.33 11.38 6.10
C LYS A 336 9.21 11.00 5.13
N HIS A 337 8.14 10.41 5.65
CA HIS A 337 7.04 9.87 4.86
C HIS A 337 5.70 10.40 5.37
N LEU A 338 5.06 11.25 4.57
CA LEU A 338 3.67 11.64 4.75
C LEU A 338 2.83 10.88 3.72
N ILE A 339 2.10 9.85 4.18
CA ILE A 339 1.27 9.01 3.33
C ILE A 339 -0.17 9.50 3.43
N LEU A 340 -0.65 10.14 2.36
CA LEU A 340 -2.05 10.49 2.21
C LEU A 340 -2.75 9.36 1.46
N SER A 341 -3.26 8.39 2.22
CA SER A 341 -4.07 7.29 1.70
C SER A 341 -5.50 7.79 1.49
N GLY A 342 -5.70 8.71 0.54
CA GLY A 342 -7.05 9.04 0.10
C GLY A 342 -7.71 7.75 -0.34
N THR A 343 -8.75 7.31 0.37
CA THR A 343 -9.62 6.24 -0.10
C THR A 343 -10.29 6.74 -1.37
N THR A 344 -9.61 6.52 -2.50
CA THR A 344 -10.15 6.62 -3.85
C THR A 344 -11.14 5.49 -4.09
N GLN A 345 -12.08 5.27 -3.17
CA GLN A 345 -13.36 4.73 -3.55
C GLN A 345 -14.02 5.83 -4.38
N PHE A 346 -13.89 5.68 -5.70
CA PHE A 346 -14.58 6.42 -6.74
C PHE A 346 -16.11 6.30 -6.56
N PHE A 347 -16.66 6.93 -5.53
CA PHE A 347 -18.03 7.40 -5.58
C PHE A 347 -17.93 8.80 -6.19
N PRO A 348 -18.26 8.98 -7.49
CA PRO A 348 -18.31 10.31 -8.06
C PRO A 348 -19.31 11.12 -7.24
N GLN A 349 -18.81 12.10 -6.50
CA GLN A 349 -19.68 13.09 -5.88
C GLN A 349 -20.60 13.63 -6.98
N THR A 350 -21.90 13.51 -6.78
CA THR A 350 -22.96 13.80 -7.76
C THR A 350 -22.83 15.20 -8.40
N ASN A 351 -22.18 16.13 -7.70
CA ASN A 351 -21.92 17.49 -8.20
C ASN A 351 -20.88 17.55 -9.34
N ARG A 352 -19.91 16.62 -9.40
CA ARG A 352 -18.91 16.60 -10.49
C ARG A 352 -19.42 15.97 -11.78
N PHE A 353 -20.46 15.14 -11.71
CA PHE A 353 -21.06 14.54 -12.90
C PHE A 353 -21.68 15.59 -13.83
N TRP A 354 -22.42 16.53 -13.26
CA TRP A 354 -23.05 17.60 -14.05
C TRP A 354 -22.03 18.57 -14.64
N GLN A 355 -20.96 18.89 -13.89
CA GLN A 355 -19.85 19.69 -14.42
C GLN A 355 -19.20 19.01 -15.62
N TYR A 356 -18.81 17.74 -15.49
CA TYR A 356 -18.27 16.95 -16.60
C TYR A 356 -19.24 16.90 -17.80
N THR A 357 -20.52 16.69 -17.54
CA THR A 357 -21.53 16.62 -18.60
C THR A 357 -21.65 17.95 -19.34
N PHE A 358 -21.66 19.09 -18.64
CA PHE A 358 -21.72 20.40 -19.27
C PHE A 358 -20.45 20.74 -20.04
N ASP A 359 -19.28 20.43 -19.49
CA ASP A 359 -18.00 20.64 -20.17
C ASP A 359 -17.94 19.81 -21.46
N PHE A 360 -18.37 18.54 -21.41
CA PHE A 360 -18.46 17.67 -22.57
C PHE A 360 -19.43 18.21 -23.63
N VAL A 361 -20.63 18.63 -23.23
CA VAL A 361 -21.63 19.21 -24.14
C VAL A 361 -21.11 20.51 -24.78
N PHE A 362 -20.44 21.36 -24.01
CA PHE A 362 -19.85 22.59 -24.53
C PHE A 362 -18.74 22.30 -25.54
N TYR A 363 -17.84 21.36 -25.22
CA TYR A 363 -16.79 20.92 -26.12
C TYR A 363 -17.36 20.41 -27.45
N GLU A 364 -18.33 19.51 -27.41
CA GLU A 364 -18.89 18.89 -28.63
C GLU A 364 -19.75 19.84 -29.48
N ILE A 365 -20.52 20.74 -28.84
CA ILE A 365 -21.46 21.62 -29.57
C ILE A 365 -20.81 22.93 -30.02
N VAL A 366 -19.82 23.42 -29.26
CA VAL A 366 -19.24 24.76 -29.48
C VAL A 366 -17.80 24.66 -29.95
N GLU A 367 -16.93 24.04 -29.15
CA GLU A 367 -15.49 24.05 -29.40
C GLU A 367 -15.13 23.24 -30.65
N ALA A 368 -15.55 21.98 -30.73
CA ALA A 368 -15.21 21.09 -31.83
C ALA A 368 -15.69 21.62 -33.20
N PRO A 369 -16.94 22.12 -33.37
CA PRO A 369 -17.38 22.69 -34.64
C PRO A 369 -16.62 23.98 -35.01
N LEU A 370 -16.29 24.83 -34.05
CA LEU A 370 -15.50 26.05 -34.31
C LEU A 370 -14.10 25.71 -34.81
N VAL A 371 -13.45 24.70 -34.23
CA VAL A 371 -12.16 24.20 -34.69
C VAL A 371 -12.27 23.69 -36.14
N VAL A 372 -13.32 22.93 -36.48
CA VAL A 372 -13.55 22.44 -37.85
C VAL A 372 -13.75 23.59 -38.83
N ILE A 373 -14.51 24.63 -38.46
CA ILE A 373 -14.71 25.83 -39.29
C ILE A 373 -13.39 26.56 -39.52
N ALA A 374 -12.59 26.76 -38.48
CA ALA A 374 -11.29 27.40 -38.58
C ALA A 374 -10.34 26.59 -39.48
N TRP A 375 -10.30 25.26 -39.32
CA TRP A 375 -9.54 24.35 -40.17
C TRP A 375 -9.92 24.53 -41.63
N ARG A 376 -11.22 24.47 -41.91
CA ARG A 376 -11.75 24.63 -43.27
C ARG A 376 -11.37 25.99 -43.86
N GLY A 377 -11.46 27.06 -43.06
CA GLY A 377 -11.07 28.41 -43.48
C GLY A 377 -9.59 28.50 -43.87
N LEU A 378 -8.68 28.05 -43.00
CA LEU A 378 -7.24 28.10 -43.28
C LEU A 378 -6.84 27.18 -44.44
N TYR A 379 -7.47 26.00 -44.55
CA TYR A 379 -7.27 25.09 -45.65
C TYR A 379 -7.60 25.76 -46.99
N ASN A 380 -8.81 26.35 -47.10
CA ASN A 380 -9.26 27.01 -48.33
C ASN A 380 -8.43 28.26 -48.66
N LEU A 381 -8.03 29.04 -47.66
CA LEU A 381 -7.10 30.16 -47.86
C LEU A 381 -5.78 29.66 -48.46
N SER A 382 -5.30 28.53 -47.98
CA SER A 382 -4.06 27.93 -48.49
C SER A 382 -4.23 27.45 -49.93
N ASP A 383 -5.39 26.93 -50.32
CA ASP A 383 -5.72 26.59 -51.71
C ASP A 383 -5.75 27.81 -52.63
N LEU A 384 -6.20 28.96 -52.13
CA LEU A 384 -6.24 30.20 -52.91
C LEU A 384 -4.86 30.85 -53.07
N TYR A 385 -4.03 30.82 -52.02
CA TYR A 385 -2.80 31.63 -51.98
C TYR A 385 -1.51 30.84 -52.17
N ILE A 386 -1.46 29.55 -51.82
CA ILE A 386 -0.24 28.76 -51.93
C ILE A 386 -0.23 28.06 -53.28
N TYR A 387 0.38 28.69 -54.28
CA TYR A 387 0.61 28.13 -55.62
C TYR A 387 -0.60 27.38 -56.21
N PRO A 388 -1.74 28.08 -56.43
CA PRO A 388 -3.00 27.45 -56.84
C PRO A 388 -2.87 26.64 -58.14
N ASP A 389 -2.01 27.08 -59.06
CA ASP A 389 -1.84 26.45 -60.38
C ASP A 389 -0.87 25.25 -60.37
N ASN A 390 -0.09 25.08 -59.29
CA ASN A 390 0.91 24.02 -59.20
C ASN A 390 0.77 23.25 -57.90
N LYS A 391 -0.02 22.17 -57.95
CA LYS A 391 -0.31 21.31 -56.80
C LYS A 391 0.94 20.71 -56.16
N LEU A 392 1.96 20.33 -56.94
CA LEU A 392 3.19 19.74 -56.41
C LEU A 392 3.96 20.76 -55.58
N ILE A 393 4.14 21.98 -56.09
CA ILE A 393 4.80 23.06 -55.34
C ILE A 393 3.98 23.42 -54.11
N SER A 394 2.65 23.49 -54.25
CA SER A 394 1.75 23.81 -53.15
C SER A 394 1.81 22.77 -52.02
N MET A 395 1.83 21.49 -52.37
CA MET A 395 2.03 20.37 -51.45
C MET A 395 3.36 20.48 -50.71
N LEU A 396 4.48 20.67 -51.43
CA LEU A 396 5.82 20.75 -50.83
C LEU A 396 5.98 21.95 -49.90
N ILE A 397 5.41 23.10 -50.25
CA ILE A 397 5.46 24.30 -49.42
C ILE A 397 4.59 24.12 -48.16
N SER A 398 3.39 23.57 -48.30
CA SER A 398 2.53 23.26 -47.15
C SER A 398 3.23 22.29 -46.19
N PHE A 399 3.85 21.23 -46.73
CA PHE A 399 4.65 20.29 -45.95
C PHE A 399 5.79 20.99 -45.20
N THR A 400 6.54 21.85 -45.90
CA THR A 400 7.69 22.56 -45.35
C THR A 400 7.28 23.53 -44.25
N ILE A 401 6.24 24.34 -44.46
CA ILE A 401 5.71 25.28 -43.46
C ILE A 401 5.20 24.50 -42.24
N GLY A 402 4.41 23.47 -42.49
CA GLY A 402 3.80 22.64 -41.45
C GLY A 402 4.84 22.05 -40.50
N TYR A 403 5.78 21.28 -41.04
CA TYR A 403 6.81 20.63 -40.22
C TYR A 403 7.82 21.62 -39.62
N SER A 404 8.14 22.72 -40.30
CA SER A 404 9.05 23.74 -39.74
C SER A 404 8.50 24.33 -38.44
N PHE A 405 7.22 24.72 -38.42
CA PHE A 405 6.59 25.23 -37.20
C PHE A 405 6.41 24.16 -36.14
N PHE A 406 6.09 22.92 -36.52
CA PHE A 406 5.97 21.81 -35.58
C PHE A 406 7.29 21.56 -34.83
N PHE A 407 8.40 21.40 -35.56
CA PHE A 407 9.71 21.17 -34.96
C PHE A 407 10.19 22.37 -34.14
N LEU A 408 9.94 23.58 -34.62
CA LEU A 408 10.25 24.80 -33.87
C LEU A 408 9.53 24.82 -32.52
N LEU A 409 8.23 24.53 -32.49
CA LEU A 409 7.46 24.47 -31.25
C LEU A 409 7.91 23.31 -30.35
N ALA A 410 8.19 22.14 -30.90
CA ALA A 410 8.66 20.99 -30.13
C ALA A 410 10.01 21.26 -29.45
N LEU A 411 10.90 22.00 -30.09
CA LEU A 411 12.19 22.41 -29.52
C LEU A 411 12.03 23.54 -28.49
N LEU A 412 11.13 24.50 -28.73
CA LEU A 412 10.96 25.68 -27.88
C LEU A 412 9.96 25.50 -26.74
N GLN A 413 9.11 24.46 -26.73
CA GLN A 413 8.08 24.30 -25.70
C GLN A 413 8.64 24.28 -24.27
N ILE A 414 9.77 23.59 -24.04
CA ILE A 414 10.40 23.49 -22.72
C ILE A 414 10.91 24.85 -22.24
N PRO A 415 11.76 25.57 -23.00
CA PRO A 415 12.24 26.88 -22.55
C PRO A 415 11.11 27.92 -22.45
N ILE A 416 10.10 27.86 -23.33
CA ILE A 416 8.92 28.75 -23.25
C ILE A 416 8.18 28.49 -21.93
N ILE A 417 7.86 27.24 -21.60
CA ILE A 417 7.18 26.87 -20.35
C ILE A 417 8.00 27.29 -19.13
N GLN A 418 9.30 27.02 -19.12
CA GLN A 418 10.19 27.41 -18.01
C GLN A 418 10.23 28.93 -17.79
N CYS A 419 10.16 29.71 -18.86
CA CYS A 419 10.07 31.16 -18.78
C CYS A 419 8.69 31.61 -18.27
N LEU A 420 7.63 30.98 -18.78
CA LEU A 420 6.23 31.31 -18.50
C LEU A 420 5.79 30.97 -17.07
N ILE A 421 6.33 29.91 -16.46
CA ILE A 421 6.04 29.52 -15.06
C ILE A 421 6.34 30.68 -14.09
N LYS A 422 7.32 31.55 -14.39
CA LYS A 422 7.65 32.72 -13.55
C LYS A 422 6.59 33.82 -13.59
N TYR A 423 5.66 33.78 -14.55
CA TYR A 423 4.70 34.86 -14.83
C TYR A 423 3.24 34.36 -14.85
N HIS A 424 2.92 33.35 -14.03
CA HIS A 424 1.66 32.59 -14.02
C HIS A 424 0.36 33.42 -14.06
N HIS A 425 0.36 34.67 -13.56
CA HIS A 425 -0.82 35.53 -13.51
C HIS A 425 -0.81 36.72 -14.48
N ASN A 426 0.16 36.81 -15.38
CA ASN A 426 0.29 37.95 -16.28
C ASN A 426 -0.44 37.73 -17.62
N LEU A 427 -1.03 38.79 -18.17
CA LEU A 427 -1.59 38.82 -19.53
C LEU A 427 -0.61 38.32 -20.60
N ILE A 428 0.69 38.52 -20.36
CA ILE A 428 1.79 38.02 -21.21
C ILE A 428 1.74 36.50 -21.34
N HIS A 429 1.45 35.77 -20.25
CA HIS A 429 1.34 34.32 -20.27
C HIS A 429 0.21 33.86 -21.19
N ILE A 430 -0.97 34.47 -21.02
CA ILE A 430 -2.16 34.16 -21.83
C ILE A 430 -1.87 34.46 -23.32
N PHE A 431 -1.28 35.63 -23.61
CA PHE A 431 -0.96 36.03 -24.97
C PHE A 431 0.05 35.10 -25.64
N ILE A 432 1.17 34.80 -24.99
CA ILE A 432 2.21 33.91 -25.53
C ILE A 432 1.65 32.49 -25.71
N SER A 433 0.88 31.98 -24.73
CA SER A 433 0.24 30.68 -24.83
C SER A 433 -0.69 30.62 -26.05
N ASN A 434 -1.58 31.60 -26.22
CA ASN A 434 -2.50 31.64 -27.36
C ASN A 434 -1.76 31.75 -28.70
N LEU A 435 -0.66 32.51 -28.76
CA LEU A 435 0.18 32.59 -29.96
C LEU A 435 0.83 31.24 -30.29
N CYS A 436 1.34 30.51 -29.30
CA CYS A 436 1.89 29.17 -29.52
C CYS A 436 0.83 28.21 -30.05
N HIS A 437 -0.39 28.26 -29.50
CA HIS A 437 -1.52 27.45 -29.98
C HIS A 437 -1.93 27.82 -31.41
N LEU A 438 -1.91 29.11 -31.77
CA LEU A 438 -2.19 29.55 -33.13
C LEU A 438 -1.14 29.06 -34.12
N ILE A 439 0.16 29.12 -33.76
CA ILE A 439 1.24 28.57 -34.60
C ILE A 439 1.10 27.05 -34.73
N ALA A 440 0.77 26.35 -33.65
CA ALA A 440 0.53 24.91 -33.66
C ALA A 440 -0.65 24.55 -34.57
N PHE A 441 -1.74 25.32 -34.49
CA PHE A 441 -2.91 25.18 -35.35
C PHE A 441 -2.55 25.32 -36.83
N VAL A 442 -1.83 26.39 -37.20
CA VAL A 442 -1.37 26.61 -38.59
C VAL A 442 -0.48 25.46 -39.05
N SER A 443 0.46 25.05 -38.21
CA SER A 443 1.37 23.93 -38.47
C SER A 443 0.60 22.66 -38.81
N VAL A 444 -0.34 22.26 -37.95
CA VAL A 444 -1.13 21.04 -38.11
C VAL A 444 -1.96 21.09 -39.40
N VAL A 445 -2.68 22.18 -39.66
CA VAL A 445 -3.50 22.31 -40.89
C VAL A 445 -2.64 22.14 -42.15
N GLN A 446 -1.45 22.73 -42.19
CA GLN A 446 -0.56 22.62 -43.36
C GLN A 446 0.04 21.23 -43.53
N ILE A 447 0.36 20.53 -42.43
CA ILE A 447 0.80 19.13 -42.48
C ILE A 447 -0.31 18.27 -43.09
N TRP A 448 -1.54 18.36 -42.56
CA TRP A 448 -2.65 17.55 -43.05
C TRP A 448 -3.01 17.84 -44.50
N ARG A 449 -3.03 19.12 -44.88
CA ARG A 449 -3.19 19.53 -46.29
C ARG A 449 -2.16 18.88 -47.19
N SER A 450 -0.88 18.95 -46.83
CA SER A 450 0.19 18.34 -47.64
C SER A 450 0.05 16.82 -47.75
N LEU A 451 -0.38 16.15 -46.68
CA LEU A 451 -0.59 14.70 -46.67
C LEU A 451 -1.79 14.28 -47.51
N TRP A 452 -2.91 15.03 -47.44
CA TRP A 452 -4.08 14.76 -48.28
C TRP A 452 -3.76 14.98 -49.76
N MET A 453 -3.08 16.08 -50.10
CA MET A 453 -2.61 16.31 -51.48
C MET A 453 -1.67 15.19 -51.96
N MET A 454 -0.79 14.70 -51.09
CA MET A 454 0.09 13.57 -51.42
C MET A 454 -0.70 12.29 -51.69
N CYS A 455 -1.75 12.02 -50.89
CA CYS A 455 -2.63 10.88 -51.09
C CYS A 455 -3.37 10.98 -52.42
N ASP A 456 -3.93 12.16 -52.71
CA ASP A 456 -4.72 12.41 -53.91
C ASP A 456 -3.90 12.28 -55.20
N GLU A 457 -2.66 12.77 -55.19
CA GLU A 457 -1.81 12.81 -56.39
C GLU A 457 -0.96 11.52 -56.57
N TYR A 458 -0.49 10.89 -55.50
CA TYR A 458 0.47 9.78 -55.59
C TYR A 458 -0.05 8.41 -55.16
N ILE A 459 -1.07 8.36 -54.31
CA ILE A 459 -1.58 7.09 -53.75
C ILE A 459 -2.86 6.65 -54.48
N ASN A 460 -3.61 7.59 -55.05
CA ASN A 460 -4.83 7.32 -55.80
C ASN A 460 -4.58 6.45 -57.04
N ILE A 461 -5.18 5.26 -57.07
CA ILE A 461 -5.05 4.31 -58.18
C ILE A 461 -6.07 4.70 -59.26
N PRO A 462 -5.65 5.08 -60.49
CA PRO A 462 -6.57 5.47 -61.54
C PRO A 462 -7.60 4.38 -61.84
N GLY A 463 -8.89 4.74 -61.78
CA GLY A 463 -10.01 3.82 -62.00
C GLY A 463 -10.44 2.99 -60.78
N TYR A 464 -9.72 3.04 -59.66
CA TYR A 464 -9.98 2.22 -58.47
C TYR A 464 -9.97 3.03 -57.16
N HIS A 465 -10.55 4.22 -57.16
CA HIS A 465 -10.54 5.13 -56.00
C HIS A 465 -11.06 4.48 -54.70
N GLN A 466 -12.15 3.70 -54.78
CA GLN A 466 -12.70 2.99 -53.62
C GLN A 466 -11.69 2.00 -53.01
N LEU A 467 -10.94 1.29 -53.87
CA LEU A 467 -9.91 0.35 -53.42
C LEU A 467 -8.77 1.08 -52.72
N THR A 468 -8.33 2.23 -53.26
CA THR A 468 -7.31 3.06 -52.60
C THR A 468 -7.75 3.46 -51.19
N LEU A 469 -8.99 3.94 -51.01
CA LEU A 469 -9.49 4.34 -49.69
C LEU A 469 -9.47 3.18 -48.69
N TRP A 470 -9.91 1.99 -49.11
CA TRP A 470 -9.86 0.79 -48.27
C TRP A 470 -8.44 0.38 -47.88
N LEU A 471 -7.50 0.43 -48.81
CA LEU A 471 -6.10 0.12 -48.56
C LEU A 471 -5.46 1.12 -47.59
N CYS A 472 -5.73 2.42 -47.75
CA CYS A 472 -5.27 3.45 -46.83
C CYS A 472 -5.83 3.24 -45.41
N TYR A 473 -7.13 2.96 -45.29
CA TYR A 473 -7.79 2.74 -44.01
C TYR A 473 -7.24 1.49 -43.29
N ILE A 474 -7.23 0.34 -43.97
CA ILE A 474 -6.76 -0.93 -43.38
C ILE A 474 -5.27 -0.86 -43.08
N GLY A 475 -4.47 -0.30 -44.00
CA GLY A 475 -3.04 -0.14 -43.83
C GLY A 475 -2.69 0.74 -42.62
N ALA A 476 -3.36 1.90 -42.49
CA ALA A 476 -3.17 2.77 -41.33
C ALA A 476 -3.60 2.08 -40.02
N TYR A 477 -4.74 1.39 -39.99
CA TYR A 477 -5.20 0.67 -38.81
C TYR A 477 -4.22 -0.43 -38.37
N ILE A 478 -3.70 -1.23 -39.32
CA ILE A 478 -2.71 -2.27 -39.02
C ILE A 478 -1.43 -1.65 -38.48
N LEU A 479 -0.91 -0.59 -39.11
CA LEU A 479 0.31 0.09 -38.66
C LEU A 479 0.16 0.68 -37.25
N LEU A 480 -0.97 1.34 -36.97
CA LEU A 480 -1.26 1.89 -35.64
C LEU A 480 -1.44 0.78 -34.60
N THR A 481 -2.04 -0.35 -34.97
CA THR A 481 -2.17 -1.51 -34.08
C THR A 481 -0.81 -2.12 -33.76
N CYS A 482 0.04 -2.31 -34.77
CA CYS A 482 1.41 -2.79 -34.59
C CYS A 482 2.26 -1.82 -33.75
N GLY A 483 2.03 -0.51 -33.91
CA GLY A 483 2.64 0.55 -33.10
C GLY A 483 2.07 0.67 -31.69
N LEU A 484 1.04 -0.11 -31.34
CA LEU A 484 0.27 0.00 -30.09
C LEU A 484 -0.33 1.41 -29.88
N THR A 485 -0.62 2.12 -30.98
CA THR A 485 -1.16 3.48 -31.01
C THR A 485 -2.55 3.56 -31.65
N ALA A 486 -3.24 2.43 -31.86
CA ALA A 486 -4.58 2.40 -32.45
C ALA A 486 -5.61 3.28 -31.70
N CYS A 487 -5.42 3.52 -30.40
CA CYS A 487 -6.27 4.43 -29.62
C CYS A 487 -6.21 5.89 -30.10
N SER A 488 -5.16 6.29 -30.85
CA SER A 488 -5.04 7.63 -31.42
C SER A 488 -6.06 7.91 -32.55
N LEU A 489 -6.72 6.88 -33.09
CA LEU A 489 -7.79 7.04 -34.08
C LEU A 489 -9.02 7.77 -33.52
N ASN A 490 -9.24 7.72 -32.20
CA ASN A 490 -10.37 8.37 -31.55
C ASN A 490 -10.19 9.89 -31.37
N GLY A 491 -9.10 10.45 -31.90
CA GLY A 491 -8.73 11.86 -31.69
C GLY A 491 -8.17 12.12 -30.28
N PRO A 492 -7.68 13.35 -30.03
CA PRO A 492 -7.31 13.80 -28.69
C PRO A 492 -8.58 13.88 -27.84
N GLY A 493 -8.81 12.85 -27.02
CA GLY A 493 -10.02 12.69 -26.20
C GLY A 493 -10.29 11.24 -25.78
N GLY A 494 -9.69 10.26 -26.48
CA GLY A 494 -9.84 8.83 -26.15
C GLY A 494 -8.86 8.27 -25.11
N GLY A 495 -7.96 9.08 -24.56
CA GLY A 495 -6.82 8.57 -23.77
C GLY A 495 -6.38 9.50 -22.65
N LYS A 496 -6.85 9.20 -21.43
CA LYS A 496 -6.46 9.74 -20.12
C LYS A 496 -6.88 11.18 -19.81
N ASP A 497 -8.16 11.34 -19.50
CA ASP A 497 -8.69 12.39 -18.61
C ASP A 497 -8.34 12.14 -17.12
N ASN A 498 -7.14 11.62 -16.83
CA ASN A 498 -6.63 11.63 -15.47
C ASN A 498 -5.88 12.94 -15.25
N TYR A 499 -6.66 14.02 -15.10
CA TYR A 499 -6.22 15.39 -14.82
C TYR A 499 -5.69 15.55 -13.39
N ILE A 500 -4.74 14.70 -12.99
CA ILE A 500 -3.95 14.87 -11.77
C ILE A 500 -2.50 14.55 -12.13
N ASP A 501 -1.86 15.47 -12.84
CA ASP A 501 -0.41 15.59 -12.82
C ASP A 501 -0.12 17.07 -12.58
N ASP A 502 0.51 17.41 -11.44
CA ASP A 502 1.02 18.75 -11.09
C ASP A 502 2.17 19.22 -12.02
N GLN A 503 2.28 18.63 -13.21
CA GLN A 503 3.33 18.90 -14.17
C GLN A 503 2.82 19.88 -15.24
N PRO A 504 3.66 20.80 -15.72
CA PRO A 504 3.27 21.70 -16.80
C PRO A 504 2.87 20.89 -18.05
N ILE A 505 1.69 21.20 -18.59
CA ILE A 505 1.16 20.55 -19.80
C ILE A 505 2.09 20.89 -20.97
N LEU A 506 2.87 19.91 -21.42
CA LEU A 506 3.68 20.01 -22.64
C LEU A 506 2.75 19.87 -23.86
N LEU A 507 2.80 20.82 -24.80
CA LEU A 507 2.00 20.75 -26.04
C LEU A 507 2.32 19.49 -26.88
N CYS A 508 3.58 19.04 -26.85
CA CYS A 508 4.05 17.89 -27.61
C CYS A 508 4.75 16.89 -26.67
N LYS A 509 3.99 15.98 -26.05
CA LYS A 509 4.55 14.88 -25.22
C LYS A 509 4.71 13.61 -26.05
N PHE A 510 5.95 13.14 -26.23
CA PHE A 510 6.26 11.91 -26.96
C PHE A 510 6.78 10.83 -26.01
N ASP A 511 5.88 9.98 -25.49
CA ASP A 511 6.23 8.90 -24.55
C ASP A 511 6.22 7.48 -25.15
N TYR A 512 6.02 7.36 -26.46
CA TYR A 512 5.90 6.06 -27.12
C TYR A 512 7.13 5.15 -26.88
N PHE A 513 8.33 5.72 -26.92
CA PHE A 513 9.56 4.98 -26.65
C PHE A 513 10.01 5.01 -25.19
N SER A 514 9.52 5.95 -24.37
CA SER A 514 9.92 6.04 -22.96
C SER A 514 9.45 4.80 -22.18
N THR A 515 8.29 4.26 -22.55
CA THR A 515 7.73 3.01 -21.98
C THR A 515 8.53 1.78 -22.41
N LEU A 516 8.91 1.70 -23.69
CA LEU A 516 9.75 0.62 -24.24
C LEU A 516 11.17 0.65 -23.65
N LEU A 517 11.76 1.84 -23.50
CA LEU A 517 13.11 2.02 -22.96
C LEU A 517 13.17 1.85 -21.43
N LYS A 518 12.12 2.24 -20.69
CA LYS A 518 11.99 1.95 -19.24
C LYS A 518 11.90 0.46 -18.94
N SER A 519 11.25 -0.32 -19.83
CA SER A 519 11.20 -1.78 -19.70
C SER A 519 12.60 -2.43 -19.81
N GLN A 520 13.54 -1.79 -20.52
CA GLN A 520 14.90 -2.32 -20.67
C GLN A 520 15.85 -1.83 -19.56
N SER A 521 15.65 -0.62 -19.01
CA SER A 521 16.50 -0.11 -17.92
C SER A 521 16.25 -0.79 -16.58
N GLY A 522 15.06 -1.37 -16.35
CA GLY A 522 14.75 -2.16 -15.15
C GLY A 522 15.55 -3.46 -15.01
N HIS A 523 16.13 -3.97 -16.10
CA HIS A 523 16.95 -5.20 -16.11
C HIS A 523 18.47 -4.93 -16.06
N LEU A 524 18.90 -3.67 -16.19
CA LEU A 524 20.30 -3.25 -16.12
C LEU A 524 20.58 -2.47 -14.84
N LYS A 525 20.24 -3.06 -13.67
CA LYS A 525 21.03 -2.81 -12.46
C LYS A 525 22.36 -3.56 -12.61
N LEU A 526 23.25 -2.99 -13.44
CA LEU A 526 24.67 -3.31 -13.40
C LEU A 526 25.16 -3.05 -11.97
N SER A 527 25.60 -4.11 -11.30
CA SER A 527 26.47 -4.03 -10.15
C SER A 527 27.75 -3.30 -10.57
N LYS A 528 27.77 -1.98 -10.46
CA LYS A 528 29.04 -1.28 -10.32
C LYS A 528 29.51 -1.51 -8.90
N GLY A 529 30.37 -2.52 -8.76
CA GLY A 529 31.26 -2.64 -7.64
C GLY A 529 32.01 -1.33 -7.47
N VAL A 530 31.94 -0.80 -6.25
CA VAL A 530 32.82 0.26 -5.80
C VAL A 530 34.18 -0.38 -5.58
N ASP A 531 35.15 -0.03 -6.42
CA ASP A 531 36.57 -0.27 -6.16
C ASP A 531 36.94 0.53 -4.90
N LEU A 532 37.21 -0.19 -3.80
CA LEU A 532 37.86 0.35 -2.62
C LEU A 532 39.37 0.15 -2.80
N GLY A 533 40.10 1.27 -2.84
CA GLY A 533 41.56 1.28 -2.68
C GLY A 533 41.97 0.79 -1.29
N PRO A 534 43.24 0.39 -1.12
CA PRO A 534 43.73 -0.19 0.12
C PRO A 534 43.99 0.94 1.11
N ASP A 535 43.38 0.88 2.30
CA ASP A 535 44.05 1.08 3.59
C ASP A 535 43.03 1.23 4.73
N SER A 536 43.46 0.77 5.91
CA SER A 536 42.87 0.94 7.25
C SER A 536 41.81 -0.06 7.74
N SER A 537 42.34 -1.07 8.45
CA SER A 537 41.99 -1.46 9.83
C SER A 537 40.56 -1.88 10.23
N SER A 538 40.54 -2.98 10.99
CA SER A 538 39.51 -3.48 11.92
C SER A 538 38.43 -4.40 11.33
N ILE A 539 38.67 -5.70 11.53
CA ILE A 539 37.70 -6.77 11.44
C ILE A 539 36.88 -6.73 12.74
N GLU A 540 35.62 -6.27 12.66
CA GLU A 540 34.61 -6.60 13.66
C GLU A 540 33.57 -7.52 13.03
N THR A 541 33.44 -8.69 13.64
CA THR A 541 32.55 -9.77 13.24
C THR A 541 31.17 -9.44 13.80
N ILE A 542 30.19 -9.18 12.94
CA ILE A 542 28.80 -8.96 13.34
C ILE A 542 28.21 -10.30 13.82
N MET A 543 28.20 -10.49 15.13
CA MET A 543 27.40 -11.50 15.84
C MET A 543 25.97 -10.96 16.08
N PRO A 544 24.96 -11.85 16.19
CA PRO A 544 23.60 -11.44 16.52
C PRO A 544 23.55 -10.87 17.95
N VAL A 545 22.90 -9.73 18.10
CA VAL A 545 22.69 -9.04 19.38
C VAL A 545 21.85 -9.93 20.30
N GLU A 546 22.50 -10.56 21.29
CA GLU A 546 21.83 -11.08 22.48
C GLU A 546 21.40 -9.90 23.36
N SER A 547 20.13 -9.90 23.77
CA SER A 547 19.55 -8.92 24.69
C SER A 547 20.24 -8.95 26.05
N PRO A 548 20.77 -7.84 26.59
CA PRO A 548 21.44 -7.85 27.88
C PRO A 548 20.51 -7.37 28.99
N TYR A 549 19.36 -8.02 29.24
CA TYR A 549 18.58 -7.78 30.48
C TYR A 549 17.79 -9.02 30.88
N ARG A 550 18.42 -9.89 31.68
CA ARG A 550 17.73 -10.82 32.58
C ARG A 550 17.59 -10.12 33.92
N PHE A 551 16.42 -9.56 34.20
CA PHE A 551 16.02 -9.29 35.57
C PHE A 551 15.30 -10.54 36.07
N GLU A 552 15.91 -11.25 37.00
CA GLU A 552 15.17 -12.14 37.88
C GLU A 552 14.33 -11.25 38.82
N PRO A 553 13.02 -11.51 38.99
CA PRO A 553 12.22 -10.84 40.01
C PRO A 553 12.64 -11.34 41.41
N PRO A 554 12.40 -10.56 42.47
CA PRO A 554 12.66 -10.99 43.85
C PRO A 554 11.86 -12.24 44.25
#